data_AF-H3A1R3-F1
#
_entry.id   AF-H3A1R3-F1
#
_cell.length_a   1.000
_cell.length_b   1.000
_cell.length_c   1.000
_cell.angle_alpha   90.00
_cell.angle_beta   90.00
_cell.angle_gamma   90.00
#
_symmetry.space_group_name_H-M   'P 1'
#
loop_
_entity.id
_entity.type
_entity.pdbx_description
1 polymer ?
#
loop_
_entity_poly.entity_id
_entity_poly.type
_entity_poly.pdbx_seq_one_letter_code
_entity_poly.pdbx_strand_id
1 'polypeptide(L)'
;MSFVSLIDGYFRLTVDGHHYLCTDVAPPLIIHNIQNGCHGPICTEHTINKLKHEGNEDGMYVLRRSCTDFNYILLTVVCSATSECGDKVSNVKQYKNFQIEVDNKDGYRLHGSDKYYPNLKDLMGHLKGQVLKTDSMSFQLKKCCPPKPRGKIILMNTFTSLKMQLSITW
;
A
#
# COMPACT_ATOMS: atom_id res chain seq x y z
N MET A 1 -12.11 0.04 26.47
CA MET A 1 -11.42 0.06 25.15
C MET A 1 -10.01 -0.56 25.18
N SER A 2 -9.20 -0.42 26.24
CA SER A 2 -7.80 -0.93 26.29
C SER A 2 -7.60 -2.41 25.89
N PHE A 3 -8.42 -3.32 26.40
CA PHE A 3 -8.33 -4.76 26.07
C PHE A 3 -8.54 -5.05 24.57
N VAL A 4 -9.52 -4.39 23.94
CA VAL A 4 -9.83 -4.57 22.52
C VAL A 4 -8.71 -4.00 21.65
N SER A 5 -8.13 -2.86 22.04
CA SER A 5 -6.96 -2.27 21.36
C SER A 5 -5.73 -3.19 21.41
N LEU A 6 -5.50 -3.88 22.53
CA LEU A 6 -4.39 -4.84 22.67
C LEU A 6 -4.56 -6.03 21.72
N ILE A 7 -5.76 -6.62 21.68
CA ILE A 7 -6.06 -7.75 20.78
C ILE A 7 -5.93 -7.32 19.31
N ASP A 8 -6.50 -6.15 18.95
CA ASP A 8 -6.40 -5.61 17.60
C ASP A 8 -4.93 -5.37 17.18
N GLY A 9 -4.12 -4.80 18.08
CA GLY A 9 -2.70 -4.60 17.85
C GLY A 9 -1.93 -5.91 17.67
N TYR A 10 -2.17 -6.90 18.53
CA TYR A 10 -1.52 -8.21 18.44
C TYR A 10 -1.91 -8.95 17.16
N PHE A 11 -3.18 -8.90 16.77
CA PHE A 11 -3.67 -9.46 15.52
C PHE A 11 -2.96 -8.83 14.31
N ARG A 12 -2.77 -7.51 14.30
CA ARG A 12 -2.02 -6.82 13.22
C ARG A 12 -0.57 -7.24 13.13
N LEU A 13 0.06 -7.54 14.26
CA LEU A 13 1.46 -7.96 14.30
C LEU A 13 1.66 -9.43 13.88
N THR A 14 0.69 -10.30 14.17
CA THR A 14 0.85 -11.75 14.02
C THR A 14 0.09 -12.34 12.82
N VAL A 15 -1.02 -11.73 12.42
CA VAL A 15 -1.92 -12.27 11.39
C VAL A 15 -1.94 -11.38 10.15
N ASP A 16 -2.47 -10.15 10.28
CA ASP A 16 -2.64 -9.24 9.14
C ASP A 16 -2.43 -7.77 9.51
N GLY A 17 -1.28 -7.23 9.10
CA GLY A 17 -0.90 -5.83 9.36
C GLY A 17 -1.71 -4.77 8.61
N HIS A 18 -2.61 -5.17 7.70
CA HIS A 18 -3.44 -4.26 6.92
C HIS A 18 -4.91 -4.29 7.34
N HIS A 19 -5.28 -5.02 8.39
CA HIS A 19 -6.66 -5.22 8.80
C HIS A 19 -6.89 -4.82 10.28
N TYR A 20 -8.14 -4.63 10.68
CA TYR A 20 -8.52 -4.33 12.07
C TYR A 20 -9.75 -5.17 12.46
N LEU A 21 -9.85 -5.53 13.74
CA LEU A 21 -10.91 -6.39 14.25
C LEU A 21 -12.12 -5.62 14.78
N CYS A 22 -11.92 -4.36 15.17
CA CYS A 22 -12.97 -3.53 15.75
C CYS A 22 -12.81 -2.07 15.29
N THR A 23 -13.88 -1.50 14.74
CA THR A 23 -13.92 -0.12 14.24
C THR A 23 -13.64 0.92 15.33
N ASP A 24 -14.08 0.66 16.56
CA ASP A 24 -14.00 1.62 17.67
C ASP A 24 -12.57 1.86 18.17
N VAL A 25 -11.66 0.93 17.87
CA VAL A 25 -10.24 1.00 18.26
C VAL A 25 -9.30 0.99 17.06
N ALA A 26 -9.84 0.97 15.84
CA ALA A 26 -9.07 0.93 14.62
C ALA A 26 -8.25 2.21 14.47
N PRO A 27 -6.92 2.12 14.31
CA PRO A 27 -6.10 3.31 14.12
C PRO A 27 -6.54 4.07 12.85
N PRO A 28 -6.75 5.40 12.91
CA PRO A 28 -7.20 6.18 11.75
C PRO A 28 -6.35 5.97 10.49
N LEU A 29 -5.02 5.81 10.68
CA LEU A 29 -4.09 5.54 9.59
C LEU A 29 -4.35 4.19 8.89
N ILE A 30 -4.77 3.16 9.61
CA ILE A 30 -5.09 1.85 9.03
C ILE A 30 -6.35 1.96 8.17
N ILE A 31 -7.39 2.62 8.69
CA ILE A 31 -8.63 2.87 7.93
C ILE A 31 -8.32 3.64 6.64
N HIS A 32 -7.55 4.73 6.77
CA HIS A 32 -7.14 5.55 5.64
C HIS A 32 -6.34 4.75 4.59
N ASN A 33 -5.41 3.89 5.03
CA ASN A 33 -4.63 3.04 4.14
C ASN A 33 -5.51 2.03 3.39
N ILE A 34 -6.44 1.37 4.08
CA ILE A 34 -7.37 0.41 3.47
C ILE A 34 -8.22 1.11 2.39
N GLN A 35 -8.81 2.26 2.71
CA GLN A 35 -9.65 3.03 1.79
C GLN A 35 -8.91 3.44 0.51
N ASN A 36 -7.61 3.73 0.63
CA ASN A 36 -6.77 4.13 -0.49
C ASN A 36 -6.00 2.97 -1.15
N GLY A 37 -6.20 1.73 -0.70
CA GLY A 37 -5.44 0.56 -1.18
C GLY A 37 -3.93 0.68 -0.93
N CYS A 38 -3.54 1.43 0.10
CA CYS A 38 -2.15 1.64 0.49
C CYS A 38 -1.71 0.55 1.47
N HIS A 39 -0.54 -0.01 1.22
CA HIS A 39 0.14 -0.90 2.14
C HIS A 39 0.71 -0.15 3.34
N GLY A 40 0.93 -0.86 4.43
CA GLY A 40 1.76 -0.37 5.53
C GLY A 40 3.23 -0.20 5.11
N PRO A 41 4.13 0.07 6.07
CA PRO A 41 5.57 0.17 5.82
C PRO A 41 6.16 -1.20 5.47
N ILE A 42 6.07 -1.57 4.19
CA ILE A 42 6.69 -2.78 3.64
C ILE A 42 7.99 -2.42 2.91
N CYS A 43 8.98 -3.31 3.01
CA CYS A 43 10.26 -3.10 2.34
C CYS A 43 10.11 -3.16 0.81
N THR A 44 11.05 -2.52 0.12
CA THR A 44 11.05 -2.47 -1.34
C THR A 44 11.12 -3.86 -1.97
N GLU A 45 11.89 -4.79 -1.39
CA GLU A 45 12.01 -6.16 -1.88
C GLU A 45 10.68 -6.92 -1.84
N HIS A 46 9.95 -6.86 -0.72
CA HIS A 46 8.64 -7.49 -0.60
C HIS A 46 7.64 -6.90 -1.60
N THR A 47 7.72 -5.59 -1.84
CA THR A 47 6.90 -4.88 -2.82
C THR A 47 7.17 -5.36 -4.25
N ILE A 48 8.44 -5.48 -4.61
CA ILE A 48 8.89 -6.02 -5.91
C ILE A 48 8.40 -7.46 -6.08
N ASN A 49 8.57 -8.29 -5.06
CA ASN A 49 8.11 -9.68 -5.09
C ASN A 49 6.59 -9.75 -5.28
N LYS A 50 5.80 -8.90 -4.61
CA LYS A 50 4.35 -8.82 -4.84
C LYS A 50 4.03 -8.47 -6.29
N LEU A 51 4.66 -7.44 -6.86
CA LEU A 51 4.45 -7.05 -8.25
C LEU A 51 4.78 -8.20 -9.23
N LYS A 52 5.85 -8.95 -8.97
CA LYS A 52 6.20 -10.16 -9.73
C LYS A 52 5.10 -11.23 -9.68
N HIS A 53 4.51 -11.48 -8.51
CA HIS A 53 3.46 -12.48 -8.33
C HIS A 53 2.10 -12.04 -8.91
N GLU A 54 1.82 -10.74 -8.99
CA GLU A 54 0.55 -10.19 -9.50
C GLU A 54 0.51 -10.04 -11.04
N GLY A 55 1.57 -10.45 -11.74
CA GLY A 55 1.65 -10.48 -13.21
C GLY A 55 2.85 -9.73 -13.80
N ASN A 56 3.47 -8.83 -13.03
CA ASN A 56 4.66 -8.06 -13.45
C ASN A 56 4.47 -7.25 -14.76
N GLU A 57 3.26 -6.78 -15.02
CA GLU A 57 2.92 -6.03 -16.21
C GLU A 57 3.40 -4.57 -16.12
N ASP A 58 3.75 -3.98 -17.26
CA ASP A 58 4.17 -2.59 -17.33
C ASP A 58 3.04 -1.64 -16.89
N GLY A 59 3.33 -0.75 -15.95
CA GLY A 59 2.34 0.14 -15.34
C GLY A 59 1.59 -0.44 -14.14
N MET A 60 1.87 -1.69 -13.72
CA MET A 60 1.42 -2.19 -12.43
C MET A 60 2.15 -1.48 -11.30
N TYR A 61 1.44 -1.18 -10.20
CA TYR A 61 2.03 -0.45 -9.09
C TYR A 61 1.47 -0.86 -7.73
N VAL A 62 2.27 -0.59 -6.69
CA VAL A 62 1.89 -0.71 -5.28
C VAL A 62 2.09 0.64 -4.61
N LEU A 63 1.11 1.05 -3.81
CA LEU A 63 1.23 2.16 -2.87
C LEU A 63 1.58 1.61 -1.50
N ARG A 64 2.59 2.16 -0.83
CA ARG A 64 3.02 1.74 0.51
C ARG A 64 3.48 2.90 1.36
N ARG A 65 3.31 2.84 2.68
CA ARG A 65 3.92 3.82 3.58
C ARG A 65 5.44 3.67 3.56
N SER A 66 6.17 4.78 3.72
CA SER A 66 7.62 4.72 3.88
C SER A 66 7.98 4.06 5.22
N CYS A 67 9.07 3.28 5.21
CA CYS A 67 9.61 2.65 6.41
C CYS A 67 10.46 3.62 7.25
N THR A 68 10.86 4.76 6.69
CA THR A 68 11.79 5.71 7.30
C THR A 68 11.15 7.05 7.64
N ASP A 69 10.01 7.38 7.04
CA ASP A 69 9.35 8.67 7.25
C ASP A 69 7.83 8.51 7.14
N PHE A 70 7.11 8.93 8.18
CA PHE A 70 5.66 8.81 8.25
C PHE A 70 4.92 9.79 7.33
N ASN A 71 5.57 10.83 6.83
CA ASN A 71 4.95 11.82 5.94
C ASN A 71 5.03 11.41 4.48
N TYR A 72 5.63 10.25 4.15
CA TYR A 72 5.74 9.79 2.78
C TYR A 72 5.00 8.48 2.49
N ILE A 73 4.33 8.47 1.35
CA ILE A 73 3.87 7.28 0.65
C ILE A 73 4.83 7.04 -0.52
N LEU A 74 5.17 5.78 -0.76
CA LEU A 74 5.97 5.34 -1.89
C LEU A 74 5.07 4.68 -2.92
N LEU A 75 5.15 5.16 -4.15
CA LEU A 75 4.55 4.56 -5.34
C LEU A 75 5.64 3.74 -6.04
N THR A 76 5.57 2.42 -5.91
CA THR A 76 6.49 1.50 -6.59
C THR A 76 5.82 0.99 -7.87
N VAL A 77 6.40 1.27 -9.04
CA VAL A 77 5.84 0.94 -10.36
C VAL A 77 6.75 -0.02 -11.12
N VAL A 78 6.15 -0.95 -11.86
CA VAL A 78 6.85 -1.78 -12.86
C VAL A 78 6.96 -1.02 -14.16
N CYS A 79 8.20 -0.85 -14.64
CA CYS A 79 8.51 -0.20 -15.90
C CYS A 79 9.33 -1.13 -16.79
N SER A 80 9.10 -1.12 -18.10
CA SER A 80 9.96 -1.78 -19.07
C SER A 80 10.95 -0.76 -19.67
N ALA A 81 12.25 -1.04 -19.57
CA ALA A 81 13.28 -0.28 -20.27
C ALA A 81 13.83 -1.11 -21.44
N THR A 82 13.96 -0.48 -22.60
CA THR A 82 14.65 -1.06 -23.77
C THR A 82 16.15 -0.84 -23.57
N SER A 83 16.89 -1.92 -23.32
CA SER A 83 18.35 -1.86 -23.33
C SER A 83 18.87 -2.36 -24.66
N GLU A 84 19.58 -1.51 -25.38
CA GLU A 84 20.31 -1.84 -26.60
C GLU A 84 21.73 -2.26 -26.21
N CYS A 85 21.97 -3.58 -26.14
CA CYS A 85 23.32 -4.15 -26.09
C CYS A 85 23.48 -5.13 -27.26
N GLY A 86 24.04 -4.64 -28.37
CA GLY A 86 24.21 -5.41 -29.61
C GLY A 86 22.91 -5.66 -30.39
N ASP A 87 22.88 -6.67 -31.26
CA ASP A 87 21.75 -7.03 -32.15
C ASP A 87 20.51 -7.63 -31.45
N LYS A 88 20.41 -7.54 -30.12
CA LYS A 88 19.28 -8.09 -29.35
C LYS A 88 18.64 -7.02 -28.48
N VAL A 89 17.47 -6.54 -28.92
CA VAL A 89 16.59 -5.71 -28.09
C VAL A 89 16.02 -6.60 -26.97
N SER A 90 16.43 -6.34 -25.74
CA SER A 90 15.86 -7.01 -24.56
C SER A 90 15.06 -6.00 -23.73
N ASN A 91 13.85 -6.40 -23.36
CA ASN A 91 12.99 -5.62 -22.48
C ASN A 91 13.30 -6.00 -21.03
N VAL A 92 14.09 -5.19 -20.34
CA VAL A 92 14.43 -5.43 -18.93
C VAL A 92 13.38 -4.77 -18.05
N LYS A 93 12.80 -5.56 -17.13
CA LYS A 93 11.85 -5.04 -16.13
C LYS A 93 12.62 -4.30 -15.04
N GLN A 94 12.23 -3.05 -14.80
CA GLN A 94 12.73 -2.20 -13.74
C GLN A 94 11.61 -1.85 -12.76
N TYR A 95 11.97 -1.54 -11.51
CA TYR A 95 11.04 -1.13 -10.47
C TYR A 95 11.46 0.22 -9.94
N LYS A 96 10.57 1.20 -10.01
CA LYS A 96 10.89 2.59 -9.70
C LYS A 96 10.00 3.08 -8.58
N ASN A 97 10.60 3.78 -7.62
CA ASN A 97 9.92 4.29 -6.45
C ASN A 97 9.80 5.81 -6.59
N PHE A 98 8.57 6.30 -6.54
CA PHE A 98 8.28 7.72 -6.48
C PHE A 98 7.78 8.05 -5.08
N GLN A 99 8.19 9.21 -4.57
CA GLN A 99 7.75 9.70 -3.28
C GLN A 99 6.51 10.57 -3.45
N ILE A 100 5.51 10.32 -2.62
CA ILE A 100 4.32 11.13 -2.46
C ILE A 100 4.36 11.68 -1.05
N GLU A 101 4.51 12.99 -0.94
CA GLU A 101 4.44 13.71 0.32
C GLU A 101 2.99 13.83 0.76
N VAL A 102 2.78 13.64 2.06
CA VAL A 102 1.50 13.79 2.75
C VAL A 102 1.62 14.97 3.68
N ASP A 103 0.99 16.08 3.31
CA ASP A 103 0.87 17.28 4.12
C ASP A 103 -0.52 17.33 4.77
N ASN A 104 -0.56 17.60 6.07
CA ASN A 104 -1.82 17.61 6.83
C ASN A 104 -2.76 18.78 6.47
N LYS A 105 -2.24 19.85 5.85
CA LYS A 105 -2.99 21.05 5.44
C LYS A 105 -3.30 21.04 3.95
N ASP A 106 -2.30 20.74 3.13
CA ASP A 106 -2.37 20.89 1.67
C ASP A 106 -2.68 19.56 0.95
N GLY A 107 -2.63 18.42 1.64
CA GLY A 107 -3.00 17.10 1.12
C GLY A 107 -1.83 16.31 0.54
N TYR A 108 -1.93 15.89 -0.72
CA TYR A 108 -1.00 14.95 -1.35
C TYR A 108 -0.26 15.58 -2.51
N ARG A 109 1.06 15.35 -2.58
CA ARG A 109 1.90 15.86 -3.65
C ARG A 109 2.93 14.83 -4.09
N LEU A 110 3.11 14.68 -5.41
CA LEU A 110 4.22 13.90 -5.93
C LEU A 110 5.52 14.72 -5.76
N HIS A 111 6.55 14.12 -5.18
CA HIS A 111 7.85 14.78 -5.00
C HIS A 111 8.41 15.24 -6.36
N GLY A 112 8.75 16.53 -6.46
CA GLY A 112 9.18 17.18 -7.71
C GLY A 112 8.05 17.80 -8.55
N SER A 113 6.79 17.74 -8.08
CA SER A 113 5.67 18.51 -8.63
C SER A 113 5.30 19.65 -7.69
N ASP A 114 4.82 20.77 -8.23
CA ASP A 114 4.34 21.92 -7.43
C ASP A 114 2.85 21.82 -7.08
N LYS A 115 2.16 20.79 -7.58
CA LYS A 115 0.71 20.68 -7.46
C LYS A 115 0.29 19.73 -6.34
N TYR A 116 -0.55 20.24 -5.44
CA TYR A 116 -1.21 19.49 -4.38
C TYR A 116 -2.60 18.98 -4.81
N TYR A 117 -3.01 17.88 -4.17
CA TYR A 117 -4.30 17.24 -4.34
C TYR A 117 -4.95 17.00 -2.98
N PRO A 118 -6.25 17.24 -2.83
CA PRO A 118 -6.93 17.13 -1.53
C PRO A 118 -6.98 15.69 -1.00
N ASN A 119 -6.94 14.69 -1.89
CA ASN A 119 -6.93 13.28 -1.51
C ASN A 119 -6.05 12.46 -2.47
N LEU A 120 -5.61 11.27 -2.01
CA LEU A 120 -4.72 10.41 -2.78
C LEU A 120 -5.39 9.88 -4.06
N LYS A 121 -6.72 9.68 -4.04
CA LYS A 121 -7.47 9.23 -5.22
C LYS A 121 -7.36 10.22 -6.39
N ASP A 122 -7.45 11.52 -6.12
CA ASP A 122 -7.34 12.56 -7.13
C ASP A 122 -5.92 12.66 -7.70
N LEU A 123 -4.90 12.58 -6.83
CA LEU A 123 -3.50 12.50 -7.27
C LEU A 123 -3.28 11.28 -8.17
N MET A 124 -3.72 10.10 -7.74
CA MET A 124 -3.55 8.87 -8.51
C MET A 124 -4.36 8.88 -9.81
N GLY A 125 -5.55 9.49 -9.82
CA GLY A 125 -6.35 9.71 -11.02
C GLY A 125 -5.61 10.59 -12.04
N HIS A 126 -5.00 11.68 -11.57
CA HIS A 126 -4.18 12.55 -12.40
C HIS A 126 -2.97 11.81 -12.98
N LEU A 127 -2.23 11.06 -12.16
CA LEU A 127 -1.05 10.31 -12.60
C LEU A 127 -1.40 9.20 -13.60
N LYS A 128 -2.57 8.56 -13.49
CA LYS A 128 -3.05 7.58 -14.47
C LYS A 128 -3.37 8.19 -15.84
N GLY A 129 -3.81 9.45 -15.87
CA GLY A 129 -4.09 10.18 -17.09
C GLY A 129 -2.84 10.64 -17.84
N GLN A 130 -1.64 10.44 -17.28
CA GLN A 130 -0.38 10.95 -17.82
C GLN A 130 0.58 9.84 -18.20
N VAL A 131 1.44 10.14 -19.18
CA VAL A 131 2.64 9.36 -19.46
C VAL A 131 3.77 9.92 -18.59
N LEU A 132 4.15 9.16 -17.57
CA LEU A 132 5.24 9.50 -16.67
C LEU A 132 6.56 9.16 -17.36
N LYS A 133 7.48 10.12 -17.36
CA LYS A 133 8.83 9.97 -17.92
C LYS A 133 9.87 10.11 -16.83
N THR A 134 10.88 9.26 -16.89
CA THR A 134 12.12 9.36 -16.12
C THR A 134 13.27 9.20 -17.12
N ASP A 135 14.48 9.63 -16.77
CA ASP A 135 15.62 9.84 -17.69
C ASP A 135 15.84 8.79 -18.80
N SER A 136 15.49 7.52 -18.58
CA SER A 136 15.63 6.43 -19.56
C SER A 136 14.35 5.64 -19.86
N MET A 137 13.17 6.09 -19.40
CA MET A 137 11.93 5.31 -19.53
C MET A 137 10.66 6.19 -19.55
N SER A 138 9.63 5.70 -20.24
CA SER A 138 8.29 6.27 -20.19
C SER A 138 7.27 5.18 -19.91
N PHE A 139 6.35 5.41 -18.98
CA PHE A 139 5.33 4.46 -18.59
C PHE A 139 4.02 5.17 -18.22
N GLN A 140 2.92 4.43 -18.18
CA GLN A 140 1.63 4.91 -17.71
C GLN A 140 1.15 4.02 -16.57
N LEU A 141 0.57 4.60 -15.53
CA LEU A 141 -0.03 3.83 -14.46
C LEU A 141 -1.29 3.12 -14.95
N LYS A 142 -1.36 1.80 -14.73
CA LYS A 142 -2.49 0.97 -15.16
C LYS A 142 -3.24 0.41 -13.96
N LYS A 143 -2.63 -0.54 -13.25
CA LYS A 143 -3.31 -1.35 -12.24
C LYS A 143 -2.64 -1.24 -10.87
N CYS A 144 -3.45 -0.96 -9.84
CA CYS A 144 -3.02 -1.01 -8.45
C CYS A 144 -3.05 -2.46 -7.95
N CYS A 145 -2.04 -2.85 -7.18
CA CYS A 145 -2.00 -4.11 -6.46
C CYS A 145 -2.21 -3.85 -4.95
N PRO A 146 -3.48 -3.78 -4.48
CA PRO A 146 -3.78 -3.43 -3.08
C PRO A 146 -3.35 -4.53 -2.09
N PRO A 147 -3.37 -4.23 -0.78
CA PRO A 147 -3.22 -5.24 0.26
C PRO A 147 -4.29 -6.30 0.09
N LYS A 148 -3.88 -7.57 0.02
CA LYS A 148 -4.82 -8.69 0.02
C LYS A 148 -4.93 -9.19 1.45
N PRO A 149 -6.15 -9.41 1.98
CA PRO A 149 -6.32 -10.09 3.25
C PRO A 149 -5.60 -11.44 3.19
N ARG A 150 -4.85 -11.77 4.23
CA ARG A 150 -4.23 -13.11 4.32
C ARG A 150 -5.31 -14.14 4.64
N GLY A 151 -5.89 -14.74 3.60
CA GLY A 151 -6.84 -15.86 3.68
C GLY A 151 -8.22 -15.48 4.23
N LYS A 152 -9.19 -16.39 4.07
CA LYS A 152 -10.49 -16.30 4.76
C LYS A 152 -10.23 -16.39 6.25
N ILE A 153 -10.16 -15.25 6.93
CA ILE A 153 -10.46 -15.24 8.34
C ILE A 153 -11.96 -15.55 8.38
N ILE A 154 -12.30 -16.76 8.81
CA ILE A 154 -13.64 -17.07 9.29
C ILE A 154 -13.85 -16.03 10.38
N LEU A 155 -14.57 -14.95 10.04
CA LEU A 155 -15.02 -13.97 10.99
C LEU A 155 -15.84 -14.77 11.99
N MET A 156 -15.17 -15.12 13.07
CA MET A 156 -15.78 -15.63 14.25
C MET A 156 -16.69 -14.48 14.67
N ASN A 157 -17.99 -14.63 14.37
CA ASN A 157 -19.11 -13.83 14.85
C ASN A 157 -19.23 -13.94 16.38
N THR A 158 -18.11 -13.81 17.09
CA THR A 158 -17.94 -14.23 18.47
C THR A 158 -17.30 -13.13 19.30
N PHE A 159 -17.65 -11.87 19.04
CA PHE A 159 -17.74 -10.93 20.16
C PHE A 159 -18.83 -11.36 21.17
N THR A 160 -19.78 -12.22 20.76
CA THR A 160 -20.69 -12.94 21.66
C THR A 160 -20.08 -14.17 22.34
N SER A 161 -18.99 -14.78 21.84
CA SER A 161 -18.38 -15.96 22.50
C SER A 161 -17.23 -15.62 23.44
N LEU A 162 -16.56 -14.46 23.33
CA LEU A 162 -15.61 -14.04 24.36
C LEU A 162 -16.29 -13.65 25.68
N LYS A 163 -17.60 -13.40 25.68
CA LYS A 163 -18.40 -13.34 26.92
C LYS A 163 -18.63 -14.71 27.56
N MET A 164 -18.34 -15.82 26.87
CA MET A 164 -18.64 -17.18 27.35
C MET A 164 -17.40 -18.00 27.74
N GLN A 165 -16.22 -17.38 27.81
CA GLN A 165 -14.99 -18.07 28.24
C GLN A 165 -14.19 -17.32 29.33
N LEU A 166 -14.72 -16.20 29.82
CA LEU A 166 -14.26 -15.52 31.04
C LEU A 166 -15.33 -15.59 32.13
N SER A 167 -16.06 -16.70 32.23
CA SER A 167 -16.68 -17.10 33.50
C SER A 167 -15.55 -17.55 34.42
N ILE A 168 -15.09 -16.57 35.19
CA ILE A 168 -14.28 -16.69 36.38
C ILE A 168 -14.86 -17.82 37.26
N THR A 169 -14.14 -18.92 37.40
CA THR A 169 -14.27 -19.76 38.58
C THR A 169 -13.53 -19.06 39.72
N TRP A 170 -14.29 -18.50 40.66
CA TRP A 170 -13.84 -18.28 42.04
C TRP A 170 -13.90 -19.61 42.79
#